data_AF-A0A2A5AN84-F1
#
_entry.id   AF-A0A2A5AN84-F1
#
_cell.length_a   1.000
_cell.length_b   1.000
_cell.length_c   1.000
_cell.angle_alpha   90.00
_cell.angle_beta   90.00
_cell.angle_gamma   90.00
#
_symmetry.space_group_name_H-M   'P 1'
#
loop_
_entity.id
_entity.type
_entity.pdbx_description
1 polymer ?
#
loop_
_entity_poly.entity_id
_entity_poly.type
_entity_poly.pdbx_seq_one_letter_code
_entity_poly.pdbx_strand_id
1 'polypeptide(L)'
;MALTKKQREIFDFLKIFIESKGYSPSIREIQDEFGLSSPATVHKHLSLLEQKSYIRKDANKNRSIDIVDASEVRQVQNIFALETSIQIPLRGMIQAGSPIEVFEDNEQVDVPQYMVKKPSKTYALKVRGDSMVDACISSGDTILIEERSWANNGEIVVASVEGELTLKSYFKEKDHIRLQPENTTMEAILVYGEVSILGVLTGLLRSY
;
A
#
# COMPACT_ATOMS: atom_id res chain seq x y z
N MET A 1 9.44 11.66 -2.18
CA MET A 1 9.69 12.83 -1.30
C MET A 1 8.89 14.04 -1.78
N ALA A 2 8.32 14.83 -0.86
CA ALA A 2 7.53 16.01 -1.21
C ALA A 2 8.41 17.22 -1.59
N LEU A 3 7.94 18.05 -2.53
CA LEU A 3 8.53 19.35 -2.84
C LEU A 3 8.09 20.39 -1.79
N THR A 4 9.00 21.29 -1.40
CA THR A 4 8.60 22.48 -0.63
C THR A 4 7.84 23.46 -1.54
N LYS A 5 7.09 24.40 -0.96
CA LYS A 5 6.32 25.41 -1.72
C LYS A 5 7.18 26.11 -2.79
N LYS A 6 8.35 26.62 -2.39
CA LYS A 6 9.29 27.31 -3.30
C LYS A 6 9.88 26.38 -4.37
N GLN A 7 10.15 25.11 -4.04
CA GLN A 7 10.64 24.13 -5.02
C GLN A 7 9.57 23.80 -6.07
N ARG A 8 8.30 23.73 -5.65
CA ARG A 8 7.17 23.52 -6.57
C ARG A 8 6.98 24.72 -7.50
N GLU A 9 6.99 25.94 -6.95
CA GLU A 9 6.91 27.16 -7.75
C GLU A 9 8.01 27.22 -8.82
N ILE A 10 9.27 26.91 -8.46
CA ILE A 10 10.38 26.86 -9.41
C ILE A 10 10.17 25.76 -10.46
N PHE A 11 9.74 24.56 -10.06
CA PHE A 11 9.47 23.46 -11.00
C PHE A 11 8.36 23.80 -12.00
N ASP A 12 7.27 24.40 -11.53
CA ASP A 12 6.13 24.79 -12.37
C ASP A 12 6.54 25.88 -13.38
N PHE A 13 7.36 26.85 -12.94
CA PHE A 13 7.96 27.84 -13.85
C PHE A 13 8.83 27.20 -14.92
N LEU A 14 9.73 26.27 -14.56
CA LEU A 14 10.57 25.56 -15.52
C LEU A 14 9.72 24.83 -16.57
N LYS A 15 8.65 24.16 -16.14
CA LYS A 15 7.71 23.45 -17.02
C LYS A 15 7.05 24.40 -18.01
N ILE A 16 6.42 25.47 -17.53
CA ILE A 16 5.72 26.46 -18.37
C ILE A 16 6.71 27.14 -19.34
N PHE A 17 7.91 27.46 -18.87
CA PHE A 17 8.93 28.11 -19.71
C PHE A 17 9.38 27.19 -20.85
N ILE A 18 9.67 25.92 -20.55
CA ILE A 18 10.12 24.95 -21.57
C ILE A 18 8.99 24.66 -22.56
N GLU A 19 7.75 24.45 -22.09
CA GLU A 19 6.58 24.21 -22.96
C GLU A 19 6.29 25.42 -23.88
N SER A 20 6.45 26.65 -23.39
CA SER A 20 6.15 27.86 -24.17
C SER A 20 7.27 28.32 -25.09
N LYS A 21 8.54 28.13 -24.71
CA LYS A 21 9.71 28.65 -25.44
C LYS A 21 10.47 27.57 -26.20
N GLY A 22 10.29 26.30 -25.87
CA GLY A 22 11.01 25.18 -26.48
C GLY A 22 12.48 25.05 -26.06
N TYR A 23 12.91 25.77 -25.01
CA TYR A 23 14.25 25.66 -24.44
C TYR A 23 14.22 25.96 -22.93
N SER A 24 15.22 25.48 -22.19
CA SER A 24 15.26 25.69 -20.74
C SER A 24 15.67 27.13 -20.37
N PRO A 25 15.10 27.71 -19.30
CA PRO A 25 15.51 29.03 -18.85
C PRO A 25 16.95 28.99 -18.33
N SER A 26 17.60 30.14 -18.39
CA SER A 26 18.90 30.41 -17.79
C SER A 26 18.77 30.66 -16.30
N ILE A 27 19.89 30.57 -15.59
CA ILE A 27 19.96 30.86 -14.15
C ILE A 27 19.50 32.28 -13.86
N ARG A 28 19.86 33.25 -14.71
CA ARG A 28 19.44 34.65 -14.55
C ARG A 28 17.93 34.82 -14.72
N GLU A 29 17.32 34.18 -15.72
CA GLU A 29 15.87 34.22 -15.90
C GLU A 29 15.13 33.64 -14.68
N ILE A 30 15.64 32.56 -14.07
CA ILE A 30 15.08 32.00 -12.83
C ILE A 30 15.30 32.97 -11.65
N GLN A 31 16.44 33.66 -11.58
CA GLN A 31 16.68 34.65 -10.52
C GLN A 31 15.72 35.83 -10.61
N ASP A 32 15.52 36.37 -11.81
CA ASP A 32 14.70 37.54 -12.06
C ASP A 32 13.22 37.23 -11.77
N GLU A 33 12.73 36.07 -12.20
CA GLU A 33 11.35 35.63 -11.93
C GLU A 33 11.06 35.49 -10.43
N PHE A 34 11.99 34.89 -9.67
CA PHE A 34 11.77 34.56 -8.27
C PHE A 34 12.35 35.58 -7.27
N GLY A 35 12.93 36.69 -7.77
CA GLY A 35 13.56 37.72 -6.96
C GLY A 35 14.74 37.21 -6.12
N LEU A 36 15.52 36.26 -6.65
CA LEU A 36 16.60 35.60 -5.91
C LEU A 36 17.92 36.36 -6.04
N SER A 37 18.42 36.82 -4.90
CA SER A 37 19.61 37.68 -4.80
C SER A 37 20.94 37.02 -5.19
N SER A 38 21.00 35.70 -5.32
CA SER A 38 22.24 34.98 -5.65
C SER A 38 22.02 33.83 -6.64
N PRO A 39 22.87 33.70 -7.68
CA PRO A 39 22.87 32.55 -8.58
C PRO A 39 23.06 31.22 -7.84
N ALA A 40 23.79 31.23 -6.72
CA ALA A 40 24.03 30.05 -5.89
C ALA A 40 22.73 29.50 -5.28
N THR A 41 21.77 30.37 -4.97
CA THR A 41 20.45 29.98 -4.44
C THR A 41 19.64 29.21 -5.50
N VAL A 42 19.69 29.66 -6.75
CA VAL A 42 19.05 28.95 -7.88
C VAL A 42 19.71 27.60 -8.09
N HIS A 43 21.04 27.54 -8.12
CA HIS A 43 21.76 26.26 -8.21
C HIS A 43 21.36 25.28 -7.11
N LYS A 44 21.23 25.74 -5.86
CA LYS A 44 20.78 24.92 -4.74
C LYS A 44 19.38 24.35 -4.98
N HIS A 45 18.43 25.18 -5.43
CA HIS A 45 17.07 24.71 -5.72
C HIS A 45 17.04 23.70 -6.87
N LEU A 46 17.79 23.95 -7.94
CA LEU A 46 17.91 23.03 -9.07
C LEU A 46 18.54 21.69 -8.65
N SER A 47 19.62 21.71 -7.88
CA SER A 47 20.24 20.47 -7.35
C SER A 47 19.30 19.70 -6.44
N LEU A 48 18.47 20.37 -5.63
CA LEU A 48 17.45 19.69 -4.81
C LEU A 48 16.32 19.11 -5.65
N LEU A 49 15.92 19.76 -6.75
CA LEU A 49 14.95 19.22 -7.69
C LEU A 49 15.51 18.00 -8.45
N GLU A 50 16.78 18.05 -8.83
CA GLU A 50 17.52 16.96 -9.47
C GLU A 50 17.70 15.75 -8.53
N GLN A 51 18.11 15.98 -7.28
CA GLN A 51 18.19 14.93 -6.24
C GLN A 51 16.84 14.26 -5.98
N LYS A 52 15.74 15.01 -6.16
CA LYS A 52 14.37 14.49 -6.04
C LYS A 52 13.83 13.91 -7.34
N SER A 53 14.64 13.84 -8.39
CA SER A 53 14.32 13.30 -9.71
C SER A 53 13.18 14.02 -10.45
N TYR A 54 12.98 15.31 -10.18
CA TYR A 54 12.01 16.14 -10.91
C TYR A 54 12.62 16.78 -12.15
N ILE A 55 13.93 16.96 -12.19
CA ILE A 55 14.66 17.49 -13.35
C ILE A 55 15.95 16.70 -13.57
N ARG A 56 16.47 16.74 -14.79
CA ARG A 56 17.84 16.33 -15.11
C ARG A 56 18.60 17.53 -15.65
N LYS A 57 19.88 17.63 -15.33
CA LYS A 57 20.75 18.69 -15.82
C LYS A 57 22.04 18.10 -16.37
N ASP A 58 22.41 18.47 -17.59
CA ASP A 58 23.73 18.17 -18.13
C ASP A 58 24.71 19.28 -17.71
N ALA A 59 25.63 18.97 -16.78
CA ALA A 59 26.54 19.94 -16.17
C ALA A 59 27.48 20.63 -17.18
N ASN A 60 27.65 20.07 -18.37
CA ASN A 60 28.56 20.57 -19.41
C ASN A 60 27.87 21.39 -20.52
N LYS A 61 26.58 21.70 -20.41
CA LYS A 61 25.84 22.45 -21.44
C LYS A 61 25.01 23.59 -20.84
N ASN A 62 25.02 24.74 -21.52
CA ASN A 62 24.06 25.80 -21.24
C ASN A 62 22.66 25.36 -21.66
N ARG A 63 21.65 25.70 -20.85
CA ARG A 63 20.22 25.41 -21.11
C ARG A 63 19.90 23.91 -21.25
N SER A 64 20.46 23.09 -20.38
CA SER A 64 20.33 21.63 -20.38
C SER A 64 19.42 21.10 -19.27
N ILE A 65 18.40 21.88 -18.86
CA ILE A 65 17.44 21.41 -17.86
C ILE A 65 16.29 20.72 -18.58
N ASP A 66 16.19 19.41 -18.40
CA ASP A 66 15.08 18.60 -18.86
C ASP A 66 14.11 18.35 -17.69
N ILE A 67 12.82 18.58 -17.93
CA ILE A 67 11.77 18.21 -16.99
C ILE A 67 11.63 16.69 -17.04
N VAL A 68 11.82 16.05 -15.89
CA VAL A 68 11.42 14.66 -15.71
C VAL A 68 9.98 14.74 -15.23
N ASP A 69 9.03 14.44 -16.11
CA ASP A 69 7.62 14.58 -15.74
C ASP A 69 7.36 13.70 -14.51
N ALA A 70 6.97 14.33 -13.40
CA ALA A 70 6.60 13.59 -12.20
C ALA A 70 5.40 12.66 -12.46
N SER A 71 4.62 12.93 -13.53
CA SER A 71 3.60 12.03 -14.02
C SER A 71 4.20 10.75 -14.64
N GLU A 72 5.27 10.87 -15.44
CA GLU A 72 6.02 9.72 -15.99
C GLU A 72 6.76 8.96 -14.90
N VAL A 73 7.40 9.62 -13.93
CA VAL A 73 8.07 8.92 -12.81
C VAL A 73 7.06 8.17 -11.95
N ARG A 74 5.89 8.75 -11.70
CA ARG A 74 4.78 8.06 -11.00
C ARG A 74 4.19 6.94 -11.85
N GLN A 75 4.05 7.12 -13.16
CA GLN A 75 3.56 6.08 -14.06
C GLN A 75 4.54 4.92 -14.13
N VAL A 76 5.84 5.18 -14.33
CA VAL A 76 6.89 4.16 -14.33
C VAL A 76 6.97 3.48 -12.97
N GLN A 77 6.94 4.21 -11.85
CA GLN A 77 6.89 3.60 -10.51
C GLN A 77 5.62 2.76 -10.29
N ASN A 78 4.46 3.20 -10.80
CA ASN A 78 3.22 2.43 -10.74
C ASN A 78 3.29 1.18 -11.63
N ILE A 79 3.85 1.26 -12.83
CA ILE A 79 4.05 0.12 -13.73
C ILE A 79 5.00 -0.89 -13.07
N PHE A 80 6.14 -0.45 -12.55
CA PHE A 80 7.06 -1.32 -11.81
C PHE A 80 6.40 -1.93 -10.57
N ALA A 81 5.62 -1.18 -9.80
CA ALA A 81 4.90 -1.72 -8.64
C ALA A 81 3.78 -2.71 -9.03
N LEU A 82 3.21 -2.60 -10.23
CA LEU A 82 2.26 -3.56 -10.79
C LEU A 82 2.97 -4.84 -11.29
N GLU A 83 4.22 -4.73 -11.75
CA GLU A 83 5.02 -5.85 -12.26
C GLU A 83 5.83 -6.57 -11.18
N THR A 84 6.05 -5.95 -10.01
CA THR A 84 6.77 -6.61 -8.91
C THR A 84 5.83 -7.49 -8.09
N SER A 85 6.13 -8.79 -8.05
CA SER A 85 5.56 -9.72 -7.08
C SER A 85 6.48 -9.87 -5.87
N ILE A 86 5.89 -10.22 -4.74
CA ILE A 86 6.59 -10.69 -3.55
C ILE A 86 6.00 -12.03 -3.13
N GLN A 87 6.84 -12.88 -2.52
CA GLN A 87 6.39 -14.15 -1.97
C GLN A 87 5.92 -13.98 -0.53
N ILE A 88 4.73 -14.47 -0.24
CA ILE A 88 4.11 -14.45 1.09
C ILE A 88 3.91 -15.89 1.56
N PRO A 89 4.28 -16.22 2.81
CA PRO A 89 4.11 -17.58 3.33
C PRO A 89 2.63 -17.96 3.42
N LEU A 90 2.27 -19.12 2.89
CA LEU A 90 0.94 -19.69 3.00
C LEU A 90 0.88 -20.57 4.26
N ARG A 91 0.29 -20.05 5.34
CA ARG A 91 0.37 -20.67 6.67
C ARG A 91 -0.66 -21.77 6.94
N GLY A 92 -1.64 -21.95 6.06
CA GLY A 92 -2.66 -22.97 6.27
C GLY A 92 -3.99 -22.69 5.59
N MET A 93 -4.98 -23.48 5.99
CA MET A 93 -6.38 -23.30 5.63
C MET A 93 -7.18 -22.87 6.86
N ILE A 94 -8.07 -21.90 6.68
CA ILE A 94 -9.02 -21.47 7.71
C ILE A 94 -10.43 -21.95 7.36
N GLN A 95 -11.00 -22.72 8.29
CA GLN A 95 -12.38 -23.17 8.26
C GLN A 95 -13.04 -22.77 9.58
N ALA A 96 -14.22 -22.18 9.53
CA ALA A 96 -14.96 -21.85 10.74
C ALA A 96 -15.29 -23.14 11.53
N GLY A 97 -15.03 -23.13 12.85
CA GLY A 97 -15.33 -24.27 13.73
C GLY A 97 -14.39 -25.46 13.57
N SER A 98 -13.20 -25.26 13.00
CA SER A 98 -12.16 -26.29 12.92
C SER A 98 -10.79 -25.67 13.12
N PRO A 99 -9.81 -26.42 13.68
CA PRO A 99 -8.43 -25.95 13.76
C PRO A 99 -7.87 -25.60 12.38
N ILE A 100 -6.93 -24.65 12.32
CA ILE A 100 -6.20 -24.40 11.07
C ILE A 100 -5.38 -25.64 10.73
N GLU A 101 -5.59 -26.17 9.52
CA GLU A 101 -4.65 -27.10 8.91
C GLU A 101 -3.44 -26.30 8.46
N VAL A 102 -2.34 -26.42 9.20
CA VAL A 102 -1.08 -25.73 8.93
C VAL A 102 -0.35 -26.45 7.80
N PHE A 103 0.01 -25.71 6.74
CA PHE A 103 0.85 -26.25 5.67
C PHE A 103 2.31 -26.34 6.11
N GLU A 104 3.12 -27.17 5.44
CA GLU A 104 4.56 -27.22 5.68
C GLU A 104 5.19 -25.82 5.51
N ASP A 105 6.24 -25.52 6.28
CA ASP A 105 6.88 -24.19 6.42
C ASP A 105 7.41 -23.55 5.10
N ASN A 106 7.26 -24.23 3.95
CA ASN A 106 7.83 -23.83 2.67
C ASN A 106 6.80 -23.40 1.61
N GLU A 107 5.48 -23.53 1.84
CA GLU A 107 4.50 -23.05 0.86
C GLU A 107 4.42 -21.52 0.83
N GLN A 108 4.45 -20.95 -0.38
CA GLN A 108 4.42 -19.50 -0.61
C GLN A 108 3.50 -19.16 -1.76
N VAL A 109 2.93 -17.96 -1.73
CA VAL A 109 2.08 -17.40 -2.78
C VAL A 109 2.72 -16.12 -3.30
N ASP A 110 2.86 -16.03 -4.62
CA ASP A 110 3.26 -14.80 -5.29
C ASP A 110 2.08 -13.83 -5.32
N VAL A 111 2.30 -12.64 -4.74
CA VAL A 111 1.30 -11.57 -4.71
C VAL A 111 1.89 -10.27 -5.22
N PRO A 112 1.11 -9.41 -5.88
CA PRO A 112 1.58 -8.09 -6.26
C PRO A 112 2.02 -7.28 -5.04
N GLN A 113 3.21 -6.67 -5.13
CA GLN A 113 3.84 -5.98 -4.00
C GLN A 113 2.94 -4.88 -3.40
N TYR A 114 2.16 -4.18 -4.23
CA TYR A 114 1.26 -3.11 -3.79
C TYR A 114 0.12 -3.59 -2.88
N MET A 115 -0.23 -4.89 -2.91
CA MET A 115 -1.27 -5.45 -2.02
C MET A 115 -0.76 -5.64 -0.59
N VAL A 116 0.57 -5.59 -0.37
CA VAL A 116 1.19 -5.92 0.91
C VAL A 116 1.95 -4.71 1.47
N LYS A 117 1.38 -4.09 2.50
CA LYS A 117 2.00 -2.94 3.17
C LYS A 117 3.21 -3.32 4.03
N LYS A 118 3.19 -4.50 4.65
CA LYS A 118 4.21 -4.97 5.61
C LYS A 118 4.56 -6.45 5.35
N PRO A 119 5.48 -6.75 4.40
CA PRO A 119 5.79 -8.12 4.02
C PRO A 119 6.18 -9.04 5.19
N SER A 120 7.00 -8.55 6.12
CA SER A 120 7.44 -9.32 7.30
C SER A 120 6.34 -9.61 8.33
N LYS A 121 5.17 -8.98 8.18
CA LYS A 121 3.99 -9.17 9.03
C LYS A 121 2.77 -9.55 8.21
N THR A 122 2.96 -10.17 7.05
CA THR A 122 1.86 -10.62 6.20
C THR A 122 2.02 -12.10 5.93
N TYR A 123 0.92 -12.84 6.06
CA TYR A 123 0.84 -14.24 5.67
C TYR A 123 -0.46 -14.50 4.90
N ALA A 124 -0.48 -15.57 4.13
CA ALA A 124 -1.64 -16.00 3.38
C ALA A 124 -2.34 -17.17 4.08
N LEU A 125 -3.65 -17.27 3.91
CA LEU A 125 -4.47 -18.42 4.29
C LEU A 125 -5.40 -18.78 3.13
N LYS A 126 -5.67 -20.08 2.95
CA LYS A 126 -6.76 -20.54 2.07
C LYS A 126 -8.07 -20.60 2.84
N VAL A 127 -9.14 -20.10 2.25
CA VAL A 127 -10.48 -20.11 2.87
C VAL A 127 -11.19 -21.42 2.54
N ARG A 128 -11.85 -22.00 3.54
CA ARG A 128 -12.74 -23.15 3.38
C ARG A 128 -14.10 -22.89 4.03
N GLY A 129 -15.16 -23.09 3.25
CA GLY A 129 -16.55 -22.88 3.66
C GLY A 129 -17.08 -21.48 3.36
N ASP A 130 -18.30 -21.22 3.84
CA ASP A 130 -19.14 -20.14 3.30
C ASP A 130 -19.49 -19.04 4.32
N SER A 131 -18.81 -18.97 5.46
CA SER A 131 -19.18 -18.01 6.53
C SER A 131 -18.97 -16.54 6.18
N MET A 132 -18.34 -16.24 5.04
CA MET A 132 -17.97 -14.91 4.60
C MET A 132 -18.43 -14.59 3.15
N VAL A 133 -19.41 -15.35 2.63
CA VAL A 133 -19.90 -15.22 1.24
C VAL A 133 -20.51 -13.86 0.93
N ASP A 134 -21.19 -13.23 1.89
CA ASP A 134 -21.80 -11.91 1.71
C ASP A 134 -20.73 -10.79 1.65
N ALA A 135 -19.51 -11.07 2.14
CA ALA A 135 -18.33 -10.24 1.93
C ALA A 135 -17.56 -10.60 0.65
N CYS A 136 -18.17 -11.38 -0.25
CA CYS A 136 -17.57 -11.90 -1.48
C CYS A 136 -16.34 -12.81 -1.27
N ILE A 137 -16.16 -13.35 -0.06
CA ILE A 137 -15.10 -14.32 0.25
C ILE A 137 -15.70 -15.72 0.15
N SER A 138 -15.17 -16.52 -0.76
CA SER A 138 -15.68 -17.86 -1.09
C SER A 138 -14.65 -18.93 -0.75
N SER A 139 -15.12 -20.15 -0.54
CA SER A 139 -14.24 -21.31 -0.37
C SER A 139 -13.28 -21.45 -1.57
N GLY A 140 -12.00 -21.66 -1.30
CA GLY A 140 -10.92 -21.71 -2.30
C GLY A 140 -10.13 -20.41 -2.45
N ASP A 141 -10.61 -19.29 -1.89
CA ASP A 141 -9.88 -18.03 -1.94
C ASP A 141 -8.58 -18.07 -1.16
N THR A 142 -7.58 -17.34 -1.64
CA THR A 142 -6.38 -17.02 -0.86
C THR A 142 -6.52 -15.62 -0.28
N ILE A 143 -6.58 -15.51 1.04
CA ILE A 143 -6.65 -14.22 1.74
C ILE A 143 -5.29 -13.83 2.32
N LEU A 144 -5.00 -12.53 2.29
CA LEU A 144 -3.81 -11.94 2.90
C LEU A 144 -4.16 -11.36 4.26
N ILE A 145 -3.40 -11.74 5.26
CA ILE A 145 -3.60 -11.36 6.66
C ILE A 145 -2.39 -10.56 7.15
N GLU A 146 -2.63 -9.34 7.63
CA GLU A 146 -1.63 -8.59 8.40
C GLU A 146 -1.62 -9.12 9.84
N GLU A 147 -0.47 -9.62 10.28
CA GLU A 147 -0.24 -10.14 11.63
C GLU A 147 -0.24 -8.99 12.65
N ARG A 148 -1.32 -8.92 13.44
CA ARG A 148 -1.49 -7.98 14.54
C ARG A 148 -2.52 -8.48 15.54
N SER A 149 -2.39 -8.05 16.79
CA SER A 149 -3.23 -8.46 17.92
C SER A 149 -4.42 -7.54 18.22
N TRP A 150 -4.78 -6.66 17.28
CA TRP A 150 -5.87 -5.70 17.44
C TRP A 150 -6.62 -5.49 16.12
N ALA A 151 -7.88 -5.10 16.22
CA ALA A 151 -8.73 -4.73 15.09
C ALA A 151 -9.69 -3.60 15.46
N ASN A 152 -10.11 -2.84 14.45
CA ASN A 152 -11.19 -1.88 14.52
C ASN A 152 -12.53 -2.57 14.24
N ASN A 153 -13.62 -1.96 14.69
CA ASN A 153 -14.97 -2.45 14.39
C ASN A 153 -15.20 -2.49 12.87
N GLY A 154 -15.74 -3.61 12.39
CA GLY A 154 -16.01 -3.88 10.98
C GLY A 154 -14.85 -4.47 10.19
N GLU A 155 -13.65 -4.59 10.77
CA GLU A 155 -12.55 -5.29 10.10
C GLU A 155 -12.77 -6.81 10.14
N ILE A 156 -12.44 -7.48 9.05
CA ILE A 156 -12.45 -8.95 8.99
C ILE A 156 -11.17 -9.48 9.61
N VAL A 157 -11.30 -10.34 10.61
CA VAL A 157 -10.19 -10.82 11.43
C VAL A 157 -10.08 -12.34 11.40
N VAL A 158 -8.85 -12.81 11.51
CA VAL A 158 -8.56 -14.16 12.00
C VAL A 158 -8.51 -14.08 13.52
N ALA A 159 -9.48 -14.72 14.18
CA ALA A 159 -9.59 -14.72 15.63
C ALA A 159 -9.54 -16.14 16.18
N SER A 160 -8.97 -16.28 17.39
CA SER A 160 -9.06 -17.47 18.21
C SER A 160 -10.01 -17.25 19.37
N VAL A 161 -10.98 -18.15 19.51
CA VAL A 161 -11.96 -18.19 20.59
C VAL A 161 -11.98 -19.63 21.12
N GLU A 162 -11.71 -19.80 22.42
CA GLU A 162 -11.68 -21.13 23.05
C GLU A 162 -10.74 -22.15 22.36
N GLY A 163 -9.69 -21.66 21.69
CA GLY A 163 -8.75 -22.49 20.92
C GLY A 163 -9.18 -22.78 19.49
N GLU A 164 -10.41 -22.43 19.09
CA GLU A 164 -10.89 -22.55 17.72
C GLU A 164 -10.59 -21.28 16.92
N LEU A 165 -10.20 -21.44 15.65
CA LEU A 165 -9.88 -20.34 14.75
C LEU A 165 -11.06 -20.04 13.82
N THR A 166 -11.32 -18.76 13.59
CA THR A 166 -12.45 -18.31 12.77
C THR A 166 -12.10 -17.05 11.99
N LEU A 167 -12.72 -16.92 10.82
CA LEU A 167 -12.70 -15.70 9.99
C LEU A 167 -14.06 -15.01 10.13
N LYS A 168 -14.09 -13.81 10.72
CA LYS A 168 -15.32 -13.06 11.02
C LYS A 168 -15.07 -11.56 11.01
N SER A 169 -16.11 -10.77 10.78
CA SER A 169 -16.07 -9.32 11.02
C SER A 169 -16.08 -9.05 12.54
N TYR A 170 -15.10 -8.28 13.02
CA TYR A 170 -14.91 -7.98 14.43
C TYR A 170 -15.73 -6.77 14.86
N PHE A 171 -16.46 -6.89 15.97
CA PHE A 171 -17.13 -5.76 16.63
C PHE A 171 -16.91 -5.83 18.14
N LYS A 172 -16.26 -4.80 18.68
CA LYS A 172 -16.19 -4.55 20.11
C LYS A 172 -17.43 -3.80 20.55
N GLU A 173 -18.28 -4.45 21.34
CA GLU A 173 -19.46 -3.87 21.96
C GLU A 173 -19.18 -3.53 23.44
N LYS A 174 -20.20 -3.06 24.17
CA LYS A 174 -19.99 -2.53 25.54
C LYS A 174 -19.57 -3.61 26.54
N ASP A 175 -20.15 -4.80 26.41
CA ASP A 175 -20.07 -5.90 27.36
C ASP A 175 -19.49 -7.20 26.76
N HIS A 176 -19.41 -7.27 25.44
CA HIS A 176 -18.93 -8.46 24.73
C HIS A 176 -18.27 -8.10 23.40
N ILE A 177 -17.59 -9.09 22.81
CA ILE A 177 -17.09 -9.04 21.44
C ILE A 177 -18.06 -9.83 20.58
N ARG A 178 -18.52 -9.24 19.48
CA ARG A 178 -19.31 -9.91 18.45
C ARG A 178 -18.43 -10.23 17.26
N LEU A 179 -18.31 -11.51 16.94
CA LEU A 179 -17.66 -12.01 15.73
C LEU A 179 -18.77 -12.37 14.73
N GLN A 180 -18.99 -11.48 13.78
CA GLN A 180 -20.09 -11.54 12.83
C GLN A 180 -19.68 -12.33 11.59
N PRO A 181 -20.40 -13.41 11.22
CA PRO A 181 -20.29 -13.97 9.88
C PRO A 181 -20.87 -13.00 8.86
N GLU A 182 -20.22 -12.90 7.72
CA GLU A 182 -20.78 -12.26 6.52
C GLU A 182 -21.50 -13.35 5.72
N ASN A 183 -22.53 -13.91 6.35
CA ASN A 183 -23.45 -14.90 5.78
C ASN A 183 -24.78 -14.81 6.55
N THR A 184 -25.83 -14.31 5.89
CA THR A 184 -27.18 -14.13 6.46
C THR A 184 -27.81 -15.37 7.07
N THR A 185 -27.35 -16.57 6.72
CA THR A 185 -27.86 -17.84 7.26
C THR A 185 -27.17 -18.28 8.56
N MET A 186 -26.12 -17.56 8.99
CA MET A 186 -25.32 -17.91 10.17
C MET A 186 -25.47 -16.88 11.29
N GLU A 187 -25.52 -17.36 12.53
CA GLU A 187 -25.62 -16.51 13.72
C GLU A 187 -24.25 -15.95 14.14
N ALA A 188 -24.27 -14.77 14.76
CA ALA A 188 -23.07 -14.15 15.29
C ALA A 188 -22.55 -14.88 16.54
N ILE A 189 -21.23 -14.97 16.67
CA ILE A 189 -20.60 -15.54 17.86
C ILE A 189 -20.39 -14.40 18.86
N LEU A 190 -21.06 -14.48 20.01
CA LEU A 190 -20.95 -13.50 21.09
C LEU A 190 -19.98 -14.02 22.15
N VAL A 191 -18.89 -13.29 22.38
CA VAL A 191 -17.84 -13.68 23.31
C VAL A 191 -17.78 -12.70 24.48
N TYR A 192 -18.14 -13.18 25.67
CA TYR A 192 -18.10 -12.42 26.93
C TYR A 192 -16.74 -12.53 27.65
N GLY A 193 -15.78 -13.21 27.03
CA GLY A 193 -14.43 -13.43 27.54
C GLY A 193 -13.35 -12.88 26.60
N GLU A 194 -12.20 -13.54 26.61
CA GLU A 194 -11.06 -13.14 25.77
C GLU A 194 -11.19 -13.67 24.34
N VAL A 195 -10.86 -12.81 23.37
CA VAL A 195 -10.70 -13.16 21.97
C VAL A 195 -9.28 -12.79 21.57
N SER A 196 -8.52 -13.76 21.06
CA SER A 196 -7.18 -13.51 20.55
C SER A 196 -7.23 -13.21 19.06
N ILE A 197 -6.89 -11.98 18.68
CA ILE A 197 -6.79 -11.60 17.27
C ILE A 197 -5.41 -12.03 16.76
N LEU A 198 -5.37 -12.85 15.72
CA LEU A 198 -4.14 -13.34 15.09
C LEU A 198 -3.76 -12.51 13.85
N GLY A 199 -4.72 -11.78 13.29
CA GLY A 199 -4.46 -10.84 12.22
C GLY A 199 -5.73 -10.32 11.58
N VAL A 200 -5.54 -9.39 10.65
CA VAL A 200 -6.62 -8.69 9.94
C VAL A 200 -6.47 -8.87 8.44
N LEU A 201 -7.58 -9.15 7.77
CA LEU A 201 -7.61 -9.31 6.31
C LEU A 201 -7.27 -7.98 5.62
N THR A 202 -6.31 -8.02 4.71
CA THR A 202 -5.87 -6.86 3.91
C THR A 202 -6.02 -7.05 2.41
N GLY A 203 -6.24 -8.28 1.95
CA GLY A 203 -6.39 -8.56 0.51
C GLY A 203 -6.93 -9.97 0.25
N LEU A 204 -7.34 -10.19 -1.00
CA LEU A 204 -7.90 -11.45 -1.48
C LEU A 204 -7.41 -11.72 -2.90
N LEU A 205 -7.02 -12.96 -3.18
CA LEU A 205 -6.69 -13.49 -4.49
C LEU A 205 -7.60 -14.67 -4.81
N ARG A 206 -8.14 -14.68 -6.03
CA ARG A 206 -8.97 -15.76 -6.57
C ARG A 206 -8.49 -16.14 -7.97
N SER A 207 -8.32 -17.43 -8.18
CA SER A 207 -8.04 -18.04 -9.49
C SER A 207 -9.26 -18.83 -9.96
N TYR A 208 -9.58 -18.76 -11.26
CA TYR A 208 -10.69 -19.48 -11.91
C TYR A 208 -10.16 -20.54 -12.87
#